data_AF-A0A4Y9PFM3-F1
#
_entry.id   AF-A0A4Y9PFM3-F1
#
_cell.length_a   1.000
_cell.length_b   1.000
_cell.length_c   1.000
_cell.angle_alpha   90.00
_cell.angle_beta   90.00
_cell.angle_gamma   90.00
#
_symmetry.space_group_name_H-M   'P 1'
#
loop_
_entity.id
_entity.type
_entity.pdbx_description
1 polymer ?
#
loop_
_entity_poly.entity_id
_entity_poly.type
_entity_poly.pdbx_seq_one_letter_code
_entity_poly.pdbx_strand_id
1 'polypeptide(L)'
;MADRQRLDVPRGRTRGLASYLRLNNDAVGRFAEGIARFLGTGRFLAVQTILVIAWIALNVFAVRLRWDPYPFILLNLAFSTQAAYAAPLILLAQNRQADRDRVQAEEDRARAASTRADTEYLARELAALRVAIGELATRDFIRGELNRLTDDGGDDGEKREKKAKKRREATAGDIS
;
A
#
# COMPACT_ATOMS: atom_id res chain seq x y z
N MET A 1 -2.13 -46.91 -31.55
CA MET A 1 -3.11 -45.94 -31.00
C MET A 1 -2.96 -45.97 -29.49
N ALA A 2 -2.25 -44.99 -28.92
CA ALA A 2 -1.93 -44.96 -27.50
C ALA A 2 -3.03 -44.23 -26.73
N ASP A 3 -3.56 -44.93 -25.73
CA ASP A 3 -4.55 -44.48 -24.76
C ASP A 3 -4.00 -43.32 -23.93
N ARG A 4 -4.69 -42.18 -23.92
CA ARG A 4 -4.39 -41.01 -23.08
C ARG A 4 -5.52 -40.83 -22.07
N GLN A 5 -5.65 -41.77 -21.14
CA GLN A 5 -6.37 -41.53 -19.90
C GLN A 5 -5.62 -40.50 -19.05
N ARG A 6 -6.07 -39.24 -19.15
CA ARG A 6 -5.67 -38.17 -18.22
C ARG A 6 -6.26 -38.44 -16.84
N LEU A 7 -5.45 -39.04 -15.98
CA LEU A 7 -5.72 -39.32 -14.57
C LEU A 7 -5.20 -38.20 -13.67
N ASP A 8 -5.61 -36.96 -13.90
CA ASP A 8 -5.15 -35.84 -13.07
C ASP A 8 -6.30 -34.89 -12.68
N VAL A 9 -7.27 -35.46 -11.95
CA VAL A 9 -8.26 -34.68 -11.22
C VAL A 9 -8.34 -35.25 -9.81
N PRO A 10 -7.78 -34.58 -8.78
CA PRO A 10 -7.96 -35.03 -7.41
C PRO A 10 -9.44 -34.86 -7.02
N ARG A 11 -10.19 -35.96 -7.12
CA ARG A 11 -11.49 -36.15 -6.46
C ARG A 11 -11.23 -36.36 -4.97
N GLY A 12 -11.78 -35.48 -4.14
CA GLY A 12 -11.81 -35.71 -2.70
C GLY A 12 -11.82 -34.45 -1.85
N ARG A 13 -12.75 -33.52 -2.11
CA ARG A 13 -13.07 -32.48 -1.13
C ARG A 13 -14.36 -32.88 -0.43
N THR A 14 -14.21 -33.55 0.70
CA THR A 14 -15.27 -33.88 1.66
C THR A 14 -16.07 -32.62 1.97
N ARG A 15 -17.23 -32.51 1.32
CA ARG A 15 -18.14 -31.37 1.37
C ARG A 15 -19.24 -31.67 2.40
N GLY A 16 -18.83 -31.89 3.65
CA GLY A 16 -19.72 -32.15 4.77
C GLY A 16 -19.17 -31.44 6.00
N LEU A 17 -20.03 -30.75 6.76
CA LEU A 17 -19.71 -29.85 7.88
C LEU A 17 -18.99 -28.54 7.55
N ALA A 18 -17.92 -28.53 6.74
CA ALA A 18 -17.18 -27.30 6.42
C ALA A 18 -18.00 -26.26 5.61
N SER A 19 -19.06 -26.70 4.92
CA SER A 19 -19.93 -25.85 4.10
C SER A 19 -21.04 -25.16 4.90
N TYR A 20 -21.49 -25.76 6.02
CA TYR A 20 -22.47 -25.14 6.92
C TYR A 20 -21.89 -23.93 7.65
N LEU A 21 -20.59 -23.98 7.98
CA LEU A 21 -19.87 -22.85 8.57
C LEU A 21 -19.57 -21.72 7.57
N ARG A 22 -19.73 -21.95 6.27
CA ARG A 22 -19.36 -20.99 5.21
C ARG A 22 -20.51 -20.14 4.68
N LEU A 23 -21.75 -20.35 5.13
CA LEU A 23 -22.92 -19.72 4.50
C LEU A 23 -23.42 -18.43 5.16
N ASN A 24 -22.72 -17.85 6.15
CA ASN A 24 -23.18 -16.61 6.80
C ASN A 24 -22.10 -15.53 7.00
N ASN A 25 -21.07 -15.52 6.15
CA ASN A 25 -19.96 -14.55 6.24
C ASN A 25 -20.41 -13.08 6.10
N ASP A 26 -21.48 -12.82 5.36
CA ASP A 26 -21.99 -11.48 5.10
C ASP A 26 -22.82 -10.92 6.27
N ALA A 27 -23.67 -11.75 6.91
CA ALA A 27 -24.42 -11.35 8.10
C ALA A 27 -23.49 -11.17 9.30
N VAL A 28 -22.55 -12.10 9.48
CA VAL A 28 -21.51 -12.01 10.52
C VAL A 28 -20.59 -10.80 10.25
N GLY A 29 -20.42 -10.39 9.00
CA GLY A 29 -19.58 -9.24 8.65
C GLY A 29 -20.15 -7.90 9.05
N ARG A 30 -21.42 -7.68 8.76
CA ARG A 30 -22.12 -6.47 9.21
C ARG A 30 -22.22 -6.42 10.74
N PHE A 31 -22.41 -7.57 11.39
CA PHE A 31 -22.42 -7.67 12.84
C PHE A 31 -21.05 -7.37 13.46
N ALA A 32 -19.97 -7.94 12.89
CA ALA A 32 -18.60 -7.70 13.32
C ALA A 32 -18.16 -6.25 13.12
N GLU A 33 -18.62 -5.57 12.06
CA GLU A 33 -18.36 -4.14 11.85
C GLU A 33 -19.10 -3.26 12.87
N GLY A 34 -20.32 -3.65 13.26
CA GLY A 34 -21.03 -3.04 14.39
C GLY A 34 -20.29 -3.22 15.71
N ILE A 35 -19.85 -4.45 16.00
CA ILE A 35 -19.07 -4.78 17.20
C ILE A 35 -17.71 -4.08 17.20
N ALA A 36 -16.99 -4.01 16.08
CA ALA A 36 -15.69 -3.35 16.01
C ALA A 36 -15.80 -1.85 16.33
N ARG A 37 -16.82 -1.17 15.81
CA ARG A 37 -17.11 0.24 16.14
C ARG A 37 -17.51 0.41 17.61
N PHE A 38 -18.22 -0.58 18.17
CA PHE A 38 -18.66 -0.58 19.56
C PHE A 38 -17.51 -0.83 20.55
N LEU A 39 -16.66 -1.83 20.31
CA LEU A 39 -15.50 -2.17 21.15
C LEU A 39 -14.35 -1.16 21.03
N GLY A 40 -14.19 -0.51 19.87
CA GLY A 40 -13.16 0.51 19.67
C GLY A 40 -13.45 1.84 20.40
N THR A 41 -14.66 2.01 20.93
CA THR A 41 -15.06 3.23 21.65
C THR A 41 -15.06 2.95 23.16
N GLY A 42 -14.48 3.84 23.98
CA GLY A 42 -14.47 3.71 25.46
C GLY A 42 -15.86 3.63 26.13
N ARG A 43 -16.92 3.85 25.34
CA ARG A 43 -18.33 3.71 25.70
C ARG A 43 -18.73 2.24 26.00
N PHE A 44 -18.08 1.24 25.38
CA PHE A 44 -18.31 -0.16 25.74
C PHE A 44 -17.87 -0.46 27.17
N LEU A 45 -16.66 -0.04 27.55
CA LEU A 45 -16.15 -0.19 28.92
C LEU A 45 -17.07 0.49 29.92
N ALA A 46 -17.51 1.72 29.64
CA ALA A 46 -18.43 2.45 30.53
C ALA A 46 -19.76 1.71 30.75
N VAL A 47 -20.40 1.21 29.68
CA VAL A 47 -21.65 0.43 29.78
C VAL A 47 -21.42 -0.89 30.53
N GLN A 48 -20.32 -1.60 30.23
CA GLN A 48 -19.97 -2.84 30.90
C GLN A 48 -19.75 -2.64 32.41
N THR A 49 -19.04 -1.58 32.81
CA THR A 49 -18.81 -1.24 34.21
C THR A 49 -20.11 -0.89 34.93
N ILE A 50 -20.99 -0.08 34.32
CA ILE A 50 -22.30 0.25 34.88
C ILE A 50 -23.14 -1.01 35.07
N LEU A 51 -23.17 -1.91 34.08
CA LEU A 51 -23.89 -3.18 34.16
C LEU A 51 -23.38 -4.04 35.32
N VAL A 52 -22.07 -4.19 35.47
CA VAL A 52 -21.47 -4.96 36.57
C VAL A 52 -21.85 -4.36 37.93
N ILE A 53 -21.74 -3.03 38.08
CA ILE A 53 -22.11 -2.34 39.33
C ILE A 53 -23.60 -2.53 39.64
N ALA A 54 -24.47 -2.35 38.63
CA ALA A 54 -25.91 -2.55 38.80
C ALA A 54 -26.25 -3.99 39.15
N TRP A 55 -25.54 -4.96 38.57
CA TRP A 55 -25.73 -6.39 38.84
C TRP A 55 -25.31 -6.77 40.26
N ILE A 56 -24.16 -6.25 40.72
CA ILE A 56 -23.71 -6.41 42.11
C ILE A 56 -24.73 -5.78 43.06
N ALA A 57 -25.20 -4.56 42.78
CA ALA A 57 -26.21 -3.89 43.61
C ALA A 57 -27.53 -4.68 43.66
N LEU A 58 -28.02 -5.19 42.52
CA LEU A 58 -29.22 -6.02 42.46
C LEU A 58 -29.05 -7.30 43.28
N ASN A 59 -27.88 -7.95 43.20
CA ASN A 59 -27.59 -9.14 43.98
C ASN A 59 -27.56 -8.85 45.49
N VAL A 60 -26.94 -7.75 45.93
CA VAL A 60 -26.93 -7.32 47.33
C VAL A 60 -28.35 -6.99 47.85
N PHE A 61 -29.20 -6.39 47.01
CA PHE A 61 -30.61 -6.17 47.35
C PHE A 61 -31.43 -7.47 47.36
N ALA A 62 -31.14 -8.43 46.49
CA ALA A 62 -31.79 -9.74 46.47
C ALA A 62 -31.40 -10.62 47.68
N VAL A 63 -30.19 -10.44 48.22
CA VAL A 63 -29.74 -11.07 49.47
C VAL A 63 -30.58 -10.62 50.67
N ARG A 64 -31.08 -9.37 50.69
CA ARG A 64 -32.04 -8.89 51.70
C ARG A 64 -33.37 -9.67 51.67
N LEU A 65 -33.73 -10.26 50.52
CA LEU A 65 -34.91 -11.13 50.35
C LEU A 65 -34.61 -12.62 50.61
N ARG A 66 -33.40 -12.97 51.10
CA ARG A 66 -32.92 -14.36 51.32
C ARG A 66 -32.88 -15.25 50.08
N TRP A 67 -32.86 -14.68 48.87
CA TRP A 67 -32.88 -15.45 47.62
C TRP A 67 -31.55 -16.21 47.37
N ASP A 68 -30.39 -15.73 47.88
CA ASP A 68 -29.09 -16.42 47.75
C ASP A 68 -28.15 -16.11 48.94
N PRO A 69 -28.07 -16.96 49.98
CA PRO A 69 -27.13 -16.81 51.10
C PRO A 69 -25.66 -17.01 50.66
N TYR A 70 -24.70 -16.48 51.43
CA TYR A 70 -23.26 -16.63 51.19
C TYR A 70 -22.86 -18.11 51.01
N PRO A 71 -22.08 -18.51 49.98
CA PRO A 71 -21.34 -17.72 48.98
C PRO A 71 -22.10 -17.67 47.65
N PHE A 72 -22.44 -16.46 47.18
CA PHE A 72 -23.30 -16.16 46.01
C PHE A 72 -23.07 -17.07 44.78
N ILE A 73 -23.69 -18.26 44.77
CA ILE A 73 -23.36 -19.33 43.82
C ILE A 73 -23.89 -18.97 42.43
N LEU A 74 -25.04 -18.30 42.39
CA LEU A 74 -25.70 -17.89 41.15
C LEU A 74 -24.93 -16.75 40.46
N LEU A 75 -24.34 -15.83 41.24
CA LEU A 75 -23.52 -14.75 40.70
C LEU A 75 -22.25 -15.29 40.07
N ASN A 76 -21.59 -16.22 40.77
CA ASN A 76 -20.35 -16.82 40.28
C ASN A 76 -20.61 -17.70 39.04
N LEU A 77 -21.73 -18.43 39.01
CA LEU A 77 -22.14 -19.25 37.86
C LEU A 77 -22.47 -18.39 36.63
N ALA A 78 -23.16 -17.26 36.84
CA ALA A 78 -23.48 -16.33 35.76
C ALA A 78 -22.21 -15.68 35.18
N PHE A 79 -21.29 -15.22 36.02
CA PHE A 79 -20.02 -14.66 35.56
C PHE A 79 -19.13 -15.70 34.85
N SER A 80 -19.08 -16.92 35.39
CA SER A 80 -18.36 -18.04 34.76
C SER A 80 -18.92 -18.34 33.37
N THR A 81 -20.24 -18.32 33.21
CA THR A 81 -20.90 -18.52 31.92
C THR A 81 -20.64 -17.34 30.96
N GLN A 82 -20.64 -16.11 31.48
CA GLN A 82 -20.33 -14.90 30.70
C GLN A 82 -18.90 -14.93 30.15
N ALA A 83 -17.93 -15.33 30.97
CA ALA A 83 -16.55 -15.54 30.55
C ALA A 83 -16.43 -16.69 29.52
N ALA A 84 -17.14 -17.80 29.74
CA ALA A 84 -17.12 -18.94 28.84
C ALA A 84 -17.68 -18.61 27.43
N TYR A 85 -18.72 -17.78 27.33
CA TYR A 85 -19.28 -17.36 26.05
C TYR A 85 -18.47 -16.25 25.35
N ALA A 86 -17.64 -15.51 26.10
CA ALA A 86 -16.76 -14.50 25.51
C ALA A 86 -15.67 -15.13 24.61
N ALA A 87 -15.11 -16.28 25.00
CA ALA A 87 -14.06 -16.98 24.26
C ALA A 87 -14.41 -17.27 22.78
N PRO A 88 -15.56 -17.90 22.44
CA PRO A 88 -15.93 -18.15 21.05
C PRO A 88 -16.23 -16.86 20.26
N LEU A 89 -16.79 -15.84 20.90
CA LEU A 89 -17.03 -14.53 20.27
C LEU A 89 -15.72 -13.84 19.88
N ILE A 90 -14.74 -13.87 20.79
CA ILE A 90 -13.39 -13.33 20.54
C ILE A 90 -12.72 -14.11 19.41
N LEU A 91 -12.82 -15.44 19.40
CA LEU A 91 -12.29 -16.30 18.33
C LEU A 91 -12.87 -15.94 16.94
N LEU A 92 -14.18 -15.68 16.86
CA LEU A 92 -14.82 -15.23 15.62
C LEU A 92 -14.34 -13.84 15.20
N ALA A 93 -14.15 -12.92 16.16
CA ALA A 93 -13.63 -11.59 15.88
C ALA A 93 -12.17 -11.65 15.37
N GLN A 94 -11.34 -12.51 15.99
CA GLN A 94 -9.95 -12.71 15.63
C GLN A 94 -9.77 -13.36 14.25
N ASN A 95 -10.55 -14.39 13.91
CA ASN A 95 -10.49 -15.01 12.58
C ASN A 95 -10.75 -13.98 11.46
N ARG A 96 -11.70 -13.05 11.68
CA ARG A 96 -11.99 -11.98 10.72
C ARG A 96 -10.94 -10.87 10.66
N GLN A 97 -10.21 -10.64 11.75
CA GLN A 97 -9.06 -9.73 11.72
C GLN A 97 -7.94 -10.37 10.90
N ALA A 98 -7.61 -11.64 11.18
CA ALA A 98 -6.60 -12.37 10.44
C ALA A 98 -6.89 -12.47 8.93
N ASP A 99 -8.15 -12.68 8.53
CA ASP A 99 -8.55 -12.68 7.12
C ASP A 99 -8.33 -11.31 6.45
N ARG A 100 -8.68 -10.20 7.13
CA ARG A 100 -8.44 -8.84 6.63
C ARG A 100 -6.96 -8.51 6.54
N ASP A 101 -6.21 -8.83 7.58
CA ASP A 101 -4.76 -8.62 7.63
C ASP A 101 -4.05 -9.41 6.52
N ARG A 102 -4.55 -10.60 6.20
CA ARG A 102 -4.05 -11.40 5.09
C ARG A 102 -4.28 -10.72 3.74
N VAL A 103 -5.49 -10.24 3.47
CA VAL A 103 -5.81 -9.52 2.21
C VAL A 103 -4.96 -8.26 2.10
N GLN A 104 -4.85 -7.48 3.18
CA GLN A 104 -4.02 -6.28 3.21
C GLN A 104 -2.55 -6.61 2.91
N ALA A 105 -2.02 -7.68 3.52
CA ALA A 105 -0.64 -8.12 3.27
C ALA A 105 -0.42 -8.64 1.83
N GLU A 106 -1.43 -9.25 1.20
CA GLU A 106 -1.36 -9.67 -0.20
C GLU A 106 -1.35 -8.45 -1.14
N GLU A 107 -2.21 -7.45 -0.89
CA GLU A 107 -2.20 -6.19 -1.65
C GLU A 107 -0.90 -5.42 -1.49
N ASP A 108 -0.38 -5.31 -0.26
CA ASP A 108 0.87 -4.59 0.00
C ASP A 108 2.06 -5.27 -0.70
N ARG A 109 2.09 -6.62 -0.75
CA ARG A 109 3.09 -7.36 -1.53
C ARG A 109 2.97 -7.08 -3.02
N ALA A 110 1.75 -7.07 -3.57
CA ALA A 110 1.53 -6.77 -4.98
C ALA A 110 1.96 -5.34 -5.33
N ARG A 111 1.59 -4.36 -4.50
CA ARG A 111 2.00 -2.96 -4.65
C ARG A 111 3.52 -2.83 -4.59
N ALA A 112 4.18 -3.46 -3.61
CA ALA A 112 5.63 -3.43 -3.49
C ALA A 112 6.34 -4.03 -4.72
N ALA A 113 5.79 -5.11 -5.29
CA ALA A 113 6.31 -5.70 -6.52
C ALA A 113 6.18 -4.75 -7.72
N SER A 114 5.03 -4.10 -7.90
CA SER A 114 4.83 -3.09 -8.95
C SER A 114 5.76 -1.89 -8.79
N THR A 115 5.84 -1.30 -7.59
CA THR A 115 6.74 -0.18 -7.32
C THR A 115 8.19 -0.54 -7.63
N ARG A 116 8.63 -1.75 -7.26
CA ARG A 116 9.98 -2.22 -7.58
C ARG A 116 10.20 -2.31 -9.10
N ALA A 117 9.25 -2.88 -9.84
CA ALA A 117 9.34 -2.99 -11.29
C ALA A 117 9.39 -1.61 -11.97
N ASP A 118 8.56 -0.65 -11.51
CA ASP A 118 8.57 0.73 -12.02
C ASP A 118 9.91 1.42 -11.74
N THR A 119 10.48 1.19 -10.55
CA THR A 119 11.77 1.76 -10.18
C THR A 119 12.91 1.15 -11.03
N GLU A 120 12.88 -0.16 -11.28
CA GLU A 120 13.84 -0.84 -12.16
C GLU A 120 13.69 -0.36 -13.61
N TYR A 121 12.47 -0.12 -14.08
CA TYR A 121 12.20 0.44 -15.40
C TYR A 121 12.78 1.86 -15.52
N LEU A 122 12.46 2.74 -14.58
CA LEU A 122 12.98 4.11 -14.55
C LEU A 122 14.51 4.14 -14.46
N ALA A 123 15.11 3.25 -13.67
CA ALA A 123 16.57 3.16 -13.57
C ALA A 123 17.21 2.75 -14.90
N ARG A 124 16.61 1.81 -15.64
CA ARG A 124 17.08 1.42 -16.99
C ARG A 124 16.92 2.56 -17.99
N GLU A 125 15.79 3.25 -17.96
CA GLU A 125 15.52 4.38 -18.85
C GLU A 125 16.48 5.54 -18.58
N LEU A 126 16.74 5.84 -17.30
CA LEU A 126 17.74 6.84 -16.90
C LEU A 126 19.16 6.43 -17.31
N ALA A 127 19.52 5.15 -17.21
CA ALA A 127 20.81 4.67 -17.66
C ALA A 127 20.97 4.80 -19.19
N ALA A 128 19.94 4.45 -19.95
CA ALA A 128 19.92 4.60 -21.41
C ALA A 128 20.01 6.08 -21.80
N LEU A 129 19.22 6.95 -21.16
CA LEU A 129 19.25 8.39 -21.36
C LEU A 129 20.63 8.98 -21.03
N ARG A 130 21.27 8.53 -19.95
CA ARG A 130 22.63 8.95 -19.56
C ARG A 130 23.67 8.60 -20.61
N VAL A 131 23.59 7.42 -21.22
CA VAL A 131 24.51 7.02 -22.31
C VAL A 131 24.29 7.89 -23.55
N ALA A 132 23.03 8.08 -23.97
CA ALA A 132 22.68 8.92 -25.11
C ALA A 132 23.12 10.38 -24.93
N ILE A 133 22.92 10.96 -23.74
CA ILE A 133 23.42 12.31 -23.42
C ILE A 133 24.94 12.33 -23.34
N GLY A 134 25.57 11.29 -22.80
CA GLY A 134 27.03 11.16 -22.72
C GLY A 134 27.71 11.22 -24.09
N GLU A 135 27.11 10.60 -25.10
CA GLU A 135 27.60 10.66 -26.49
C GLU A 135 27.46 12.08 -27.08
N LEU A 136 26.33 12.76 -26.86
CA LEU A 136 26.06 14.14 -27.33
C LEU A 136 26.92 15.20 -26.61
N ALA A 137 27.24 14.97 -25.33
CA ALA A 137 28.03 15.87 -24.49
C ALA A 137 29.53 15.59 -24.54
N THR A 138 30.02 14.81 -25.51
CA THR A 138 31.47 14.63 -25.68
C THR A 138 32.07 16.01 -25.90
N ARG A 139 33.06 16.38 -25.07
CA ARG A 139 33.73 17.69 -25.06
C ARG A 139 34.16 18.17 -26.46
N ASP A 140 34.43 17.24 -27.36
CA ASP A 140 34.81 17.51 -28.74
C ASP A 140 33.65 17.95 -29.64
N PHE A 141 32.40 17.54 -29.36
CA PHE A 141 31.22 18.05 -30.07
C PHE A 141 30.92 19.49 -29.67
N ILE A 142 30.92 19.79 -28.36
CA ILE A 142 30.74 21.16 -27.88
C ILE A 142 31.88 22.06 -28.35
N ARG A 143 33.14 21.60 -28.30
CA ARG A 143 34.26 22.33 -28.90
C ARG A 143 34.13 22.47 -30.41
N GLY A 144 33.66 21.44 -31.09
CA GLY A 144 33.43 21.45 -32.53
C GLY A 144 32.42 22.55 -32.92
N GLU A 145 31.28 22.62 -32.24
CA GLU A 145 30.30 23.68 -32.49
C GLU A 145 30.78 25.07 -32.03
N LEU A 146 31.46 25.18 -30.89
CA LEU A 146 32.02 26.46 -30.45
C LEU A 146 33.05 26.99 -31.45
N ASN A 147 33.91 26.10 -31.97
CA ASN A 147 34.95 26.46 -32.92
C ASN A 147 34.35 26.77 -34.29
N ARG A 148 33.31 26.05 -34.71
CA ARG A 148 32.58 26.33 -35.95
C ARG A 148 31.90 27.70 -35.91
N LEU A 149 31.22 28.05 -34.82
CA LEU A 149 30.63 29.38 -34.62
C LEU A 149 31.69 30.49 -34.55
N THR A 150 32.84 30.19 -33.96
CA THR A 150 33.97 31.14 -33.87
C THR A 150 34.63 31.38 -35.23
N ASP A 151 34.81 30.32 -36.02
CA ASP A 151 35.43 30.37 -37.35
C ASP A 151 34.53 31.08 -38.37
N ASP A 152 33.22 30.79 -38.35
CA ASP A 152 32.23 31.47 -39.21
C ASP A 152 32.16 32.98 -38.91
N GLY A 153 32.21 33.36 -37.61
CA GLY A 153 32.30 34.76 -37.19
C GLY A 153 33.64 35.43 -37.51
N GLY A 154 34.74 34.66 -37.52
CA GLY A 154 36.07 35.12 -37.87
C GLY A 154 36.25 35.40 -39.37
N ASP A 155 35.76 34.50 -40.22
CA ASP A 155 35.81 34.62 -41.69
C ASP A 155 34.96 35.82 -42.17
N ASP A 156 33.81 36.06 -41.53
CA ASP A 156 32.99 37.26 -41.78
C ASP A 156 33.69 38.56 -41.39
N GLY A 157 34.46 38.55 -40.29
CA GLY A 157 35.29 39.67 -39.85
C GLY A 157 36.44 39.95 -40.82
N GLU A 158 37.15 38.92 -41.24
CA GLU A 158 38.31 39.03 -42.13
C GLU A 158 37.90 39.46 -43.55
N LYS A 159 36.77 38.95 -44.06
CA LYS A 159 36.19 39.40 -45.34
C LYS A 159 35.80 40.87 -45.30
N ARG A 160 35.23 41.36 -44.19
CA ARG A 160 34.90 42.77 -43.99
C ARG A 160 36.16 43.65 -43.99
N GLU A 161 37.21 43.20 -43.31
CA GLU A 161 38.49 43.93 -43.25
C GLU A 161 39.18 44.00 -44.62
N LYS A 162 39.24 42.87 -45.36
CA LYS A 162 39.78 42.82 -46.74
C LYS A 162 38.99 43.74 -47.68
N LYS A 163 37.66 43.80 -47.56
CA LYS A 163 36.81 44.73 -48.34
C LYS A 163 37.10 46.20 -47.99
N ALA A 164 37.34 46.51 -46.71
CA ALA A 164 37.67 47.85 -46.26
C ALA A 164 39.04 48.31 -46.74
N LYS A 165 40.05 47.42 -46.68
CA LYS A 165 41.41 47.72 -47.17
C LYS A 165 41.45 47.95 -48.68
N LYS A 166 40.75 47.10 -49.45
CA LYS A 166 40.65 47.25 -50.91
C LYS A 166 39.93 48.55 -51.31
N ARG A 167 38.93 48.99 -50.54
CA ARG A 167 38.30 50.30 -50.72
C ARG A 167 39.27 51.46 -50.43
N ARG A 168 40.09 51.37 -49.37
CA ARG A 168 41.08 52.39 -49.03
C ARG A 168 42.19 52.50 -50.08
N GLU A 169 42.69 51.38 -50.60
CA GLU A 169 43.69 51.37 -51.67
C GLU A 169 43.13 51.94 -52.98
N ALA A 170 41.87 51.64 -53.32
CA ALA A 170 41.20 52.22 -54.47
C ALA A 170 40.98 53.75 -54.33
N THR A 171 40.81 54.26 -53.12
CA THR A 171 40.70 55.71 -52.87
C THR A 171 42.07 56.41 -52.83
N ALA A 172 43.15 55.69 -52.48
CA ALA A 172 44.51 56.25 -52.42
C ALA A 172 45.21 56.31 -53.79
N GLY A 173 44.83 55.42 -54.73
CA GLY A 173 45.38 55.41 -56.09
C GLY A 173 44.84 56.50 -57.04
N ASP A 174 43.82 57.24 -56.61
CA ASP A 174 43.12 58.26 -57.43
C ASP A 174 43.59 59.70 -57.14
N ILE A 175 44.62 59.87 -56.29
CA ILE A 175 45.14 61.19 -55.85
C ILE A 175 46.61 61.44 -56.29
N SER A 176 47.25 60.49 -56.97
CA SER A 176 48.56 60.69 -57.64
C SER A 176 48.37 60.93 -59.14
#